data_AF-A0A928ZXY0-F1
#
_entry.id   AF-A0A928ZXY0-F1
#
_cell.length_a   1.000
_cell.length_b   1.000
_cell.length_c   1.000
_cell.angle_alpha   90.00
_cell.angle_beta   90.00
_cell.angle_gamma   90.00
#
_symmetry.space_group_name_H-M   'P 1'
#
loop_
_entity.id
_entity.type
_entity.pdbx_description
1 polymer ?
#
loop_
_entity_poly.entity_id
_entity_poly.type
_entity_poly.pdbx_seq_one_letter_code
_entity_poly.pdbx_strand_id
1 'polypeptide(L)'
;INGGRYDEKGIIVNNNSYVPIDLADRLGVDLSNNEEIRRVRYGNVVYVKTVDLRDFNISIGWDAASRTVQLKSQSALGICPGLIDQIMGHGNTSQVNLMMFLKNNNEAALQNFPDLPKIYREEGVIEGVNYDIAFCQMCVETSFLRFGGDVKASQNNFAGIGAIGGNAAGASFASARVGVRAQIQHLKAYASKEPLVQELVDPRFRFVSRGSAVLVDQLSGRWAADPLYGKKIMAMVRRLYESAKLL
;
A
#
# COMPACT_ATOMS: atom_id res chain seq x y z
N ILE A 1 20.63 -2.32 13.62
CA ILE A 1 19.68 -3.40 13.29
C ILE A 1 18.82 -3.68 14.51
N ASN A 2 17.49 -3.60 14.43
CA ASN A 2 16.59 -4.03 15.51
C ASN A 2 16.96 -3.49 16.92
N GLY A 3 17.43 -2.24 17.00
CA GLY A 3 17.90 -1.62 18.26
C GLY A 3 19.36 -1.89 18.64
N GLY A 4 20.04 -2.86 18.00
CA GLY A 4 21.48 -3.10 18.12
C GLY A 4 22.32 -2.27 17.14
N ARG A 5 23.55 -1.90 17.55
CA ARG A 5 24.55 -1.36 16.63
C ARG A 5 25.09 -2.45 15.71
N TYR A 6 25.42 -2.07 14.49
CA TYR A 6 26.11 -2.91 13.52
C TYR A 6 27.51 -2.33 13.32
N ASP A 7 28.54 -3.18 13.44
CA ASP A 7 29.92 -2.72 13.55
C ASP A 7 30.50 -2.25 12.23
N GLU A 8 30.07 -2.83 11.10
CA GLU A 8 30.52 -2.39 9.79
C GLU A 8 29.75 -1.16 9.31
N LYS A 9 30.49 -0.21 8.72
CA LYS A 9 29.91 1.05 8.26
C LYS A 9 29.26 0.90 6.89
N GLY A 10 28.13 1.56 6.70
CA GLY A 10 27.58 1.81 5.37
C GLY A 10 28.36 2.88 4.60
N ILE A 11 28.06 3.03 3.32
CA ILE A 11 28.62 4.07 2.46
C ILE A 11 27.52 4.93 1.86
N ILE A 12 27.88 6.13 1.41
CA ILE A 12 26.97 7.03 0.67
C ILE A 12 27.50 7.16 -0.76
N VAL A 13 26.66 6.83 -1.74
CA VAL A 13 26.96 6.99 -3.16
C VAL A 13 25.83 7.76 -3.81
N ASN A 14 26.13 8.90 -4.43
CA ASN A 14 25.16 9.79 -5.08
C ASN A 14 23.94 10.09 -4.18
N ASN A 15 24.19 10.49 -2.94
CA ASN A 15 23.18 10.81 -1.92
C ASN A 15 22.24 9.64 -1.55
N ASN A 16 22.60 8.40 -1.91
CA ASN A 16 21.89 7.20 -1.47
C ASN A 16 22.75 6.45 -0.47
N SER A 17 22.14 5.97 0.61
CA SER A 17 22.81 5.11 1.57
C SER A 17 22.90 3.68 1.04
N TYR A 18 24.04 3.05 1.27
CA TYR A 18 24.29 1.64 0.99
C TYR A 18 24.81 0.94 2.24
N VAL A 19 24.41 -0.31 2.42
CA VAL A 19 24.79 -1.14 3.57
C VAL A 19 25.50 -2.41 3.09
N PRO A 20 26.41 -2.99 3.90
CA PRO A 20 27.02 -4.28 3.59
C PRO A 20 25.98 -5.36 3.29
N ILE A 21 26.24 -6.21 2.30
CA ILE A 21 25.28 -7.22 1.85
C ILE A 21 24.99 -8.29 2.91
N ASP A 22 25.96 -8.61 3.76
CA ASP A 22 25.78 -9.59 4.86
C ASP A 22 24.76 -9.09 5.90
N LEU A 23 24.51 -7.77 5.92
CA LEU A 23 23.45 -7.19 6.72
C LEU A 23 22.06 -7.66 6.27
N ALA A 24 21.87 -7.88 4.96
CA ALA A 24 20.63 -8.44 4.43
C ALA A 24 20.44 -9.88 4.94
N ASP A 25 21.50 -10.70 4.90
CA ASP A 25 21.46 -12.07 5.43
C ASP A 25 21.07 -12.08 6.92
N ARG A 26 21.65 -11.18 7.73
CA ARG A 26 21.31 -11.02 9.16
C ARG A 26 19.88 -10.54 9.41
N LEU A 27 19.27 -9.90 8.42
CA LEU A 27 17.87 -9.46 8.47
C LEU A 27 16.90 -10.54 7.96
N GLY A 28 17.40 -11.70 7.55
CA GLY A 28 16.62 -12.81 6.99
C GLY A 28 16.29 -12.64 5.52
N VAL A 29 17.06 -11.82 4.80
CA VAL A 29 16.84 -11.47 3.40
C VAL A 29 17.89 -12.15 2.54
N ASP A 30 17.48 -13.17 1.77
CA ASP A 30 18.34 -13.81 0.78
C ASP A 30 18.38 -13.00 -0.52
N LEU A 31 19.53 -12.39 -0.79
CA LEU A 31 19.77 -11.59 -1.99
C LEU A 31 20.57 -12.32 -3.06
N SER A 32 21.00 -13.56 -2.82
CA SER A 32 21.94 -14.29 -3.67
C SER A 32 21.55 -14.24 -5.16
N ASN A 33 20.29 -14.53 -5.47
CA ASN A 33 19.76 -14.64 -6.83
C ASN A 33 18.94 -13.42 -7.29
N ASN A 34 18.93 -12.31 -6.54
CA ASN A 34 18.13 -11.15 -6.93
C ASN A 34 18.89 -10.25 -7.94
N GLU A 35 18.38 -10.20 -9.18
CA GLU A 35 18.94 -9.38 -10.28
C GLU A 35 18.48 -7.91 -10.27
N GLU A 36 17.38 -7.59 -9.57
CA GLU A 36 16.84 -6.22 -9.51
C GLU A 36 17.64 -5.31 -8.55
N ILE A 37 18.29 -5.89 -7.52
CA ILE A 37 19.04 -5.10 -6.54
C ILE A 37 20.39 -4.63 -7.08
N ARG A 38 20.60 -3.32 -7.01
CA ARG A 38 21.89 -2.72 -7.40
C ARG A 38 22.95 -2.99 -6.33
N ARG A 39 24.06 -3.58 -6.77
CA ARG A 39 25.22 -3.89 -5.94
C ARG A 39 26.39 -2.98 -6.30
N VAL A 40 27.08 -2.48 -5.29
CA VAL A 40 28.32 -1.69 -5.44
C VAL A 40 29.42 -2.39 -4.67
N ARG A 41 30.57 -2.62 -5.29
CA ARG A 41 31.75 -3.17 -4.62
C ARG A 41 32.69 -2.03 -4.23
N TYR A 42 33.10 -1.99 -2.97
CA TYR A 42 34.11 -1.06 -2.48
C TYR A 42 35.06 -1.79 -1.53
N GLY A 43 36.33 -1.89 -1.94
CA GLY A 43 37.28 -2.80 -1.31
C GLY A 43 36.81 -4.26 -1.42
N ASN A 44 36.88 -4.99 -0.31
CA ASN A 44 36.45 -6.39 -0.22
C ASN A 44 34.98 -6.56 0.19
N VAL A 45 34.23 -5.46 0.33
CA VAL A 45 32.83 -5.48 0.77
C VAL A 45 31.90 -5.19 -0.40
N VAL A 46 30.83 -5.98 -0.51
CA VAL A 46 29.72 -5.73 -1.43
C VAL A 46 28.63 -5.00 -0.66
N TYR A 47 28.17 -3.90 -1.22
CA TYR A 47 27.13 -3.06 -0.64
C TYR A 47 25.87 -3.10 -1.50
N VAL A 48 24.72 -3.08 -0.85
CA VAL A 48 23.40 -2.98 -1.48
C VAL A 48 22.77 -1.65 -1.14
N LYS A 49 22.01 -1.08 -2.08
CA LYS A 49 21.33 0.19 -1.87
C LYS A 49 20.26 -0.02 -0.81
N THR A 50 20.34 0.75 0.27
CA THR A 50 19.52 0.50 1.46
C THR A 50 18.02 0.49 1.13
N VAL A 51 17.56 1.46 0.33
CA VAL A 51 16.15 1.59 -0.08
C VAL A 51 15.59 0.36 -0.79
N ASP A 52 16.43 -0.43 -1.46
CA ASP A 52 15.99 -1.64 -2.18
C ASP A 52 15.63 -2.76 -1.18
N LEU A 53 16.12 -2.70 0.07
CA LEU A 53 15.74 -3.64 1.12
C LEU A 53 14.29 -3.50 1.59
N ARG A 54 13.60 -2.40 1.24
CA ARG A 54 12.16 -2.23 1.55
C ARG A 54 11.30 -3.30 0.90
N ASP A 55 11.76 -3.85 -0.22
CA ASP A 55 11.02 -4.90 -0.93
C ASP A 55 11.05 -6.23 -0.19
N PHE A 56 11.95 -6.38 0.78
CA PHE A 56 12.12 -7.57 1.61
C PHE A 56 11.63 -7.35 3.04
N ASN A 57 10.63 -6.49 3.22
CA ASN A 57 10.02 -6.24 4.52
C ASN A 57 11.04 -5.75 5.56
N ILE A 58 11.91 -4.82 5.15
CA ILE A 58 12.85 -4.12 6.03
C ILE A 58 12.45 -2.66 6.14
N SER A 59 12.12 -2.22 7.36
CA SER A 59 11.84 -0.81 7.64
C SER A 59 13.16 -0.02 7.66
N ILE A 60 13.17 1.15 7.02
CA ILE A 60 14.37 1.98 6.85
C ILE A 60 14.14 3.39 7.42
N GLY A 61 14.90 3.74 8.44
CA GLY A 61 15.00 5.09 8.98
C GLY A 61 16.36 5.73 8.69
N TRP A 62 16.42 7.05 8.69
CA TRP A 62 17.65 7.83 8.64
C TRP A 62 17.69 8.81 9.80
N ASP A 63 18.75 8.75 10.60
CA ASP A 63 19.07 9.77 11.60
C ASP A 63 20.15 10.69 11.04
N ALA A 64 19.76 11.93 10.72
CA ALA A 64 20.66 12.93 10.15
C ALA A 64 21.72 13.42 11.13
N ALA A 65 21.41 13.46 12.44
CA ALA A 65 22.32 13.97 13.45
C ALA A 65 23.52 13.02 13.64
N SER A 66 23.24 11.72 13.67
CA SER A 66 24.28 10.70 13.81
C SER A 66 24.76 10.12 12.48
N ARG A 67 24.15 10.52 11.35
CA ARG A 67 24.36 9.95 10.01
C ARG A 67 24.17 8.42 10.00
N THR A 68 23.16 7.95 10.72
CA THR A 68 22.91 6.52 10.92
C THR A 68 21.72 6.05 10.11
N VAL A 69 21.91 4.99 9.33
CA VAL A 69 20.80 4.22 8.76
C VAL A 69 20.26 3.27 9.82
N GLN A 70 18.95 3.34 10.08
CA GLN A 70 18.26 2.42 10.96
C GLN A 70 17.55 1.36 10.11
N LEU A 71 17.88 0.09 10.35
CA LEU A 71 17.25 -1.05 9.70
C LEU A 71 16.56 -1.92 10.73
N LYS A 72 15.31 -2.28 10.44
CA LYS A 72 14.54 -3.21 11.25
C LYS A 72 13.97 -4.32 10.38
N SER A 73 14.26 -5.57 10.75
CA SER A 73 13.60 -6.74 10.17
C SER A 73 12.16 -6.73 10.66
N GLN A 74 11.20 -6.80 9.75
CA GLN A 74 9.78 -6.83 10.10
C GLN A 74 9.34 -8.23 10.59
N SER A 75 10.28 -9.11 10.97
CA SER A 75 10.00 -10.37 11.69
C SER A 75 9.32 -10.16 13.06
N ALA A 76 9.13 -8.91 13.50
CA ALA A 76 8.22 -8.54 14.59
C ALA A 76 6.73 -8.43 14.18
N LEU A 77 6.39 -8.71 12.93
CA LEU A 77 5.00 -8.81 12.49
C LEU A 77 4.38 -10.08 13.07
N GLY A 78 3.37 -9.91 13.93
CA GLY A 78 2.31 -10.92 14.11
C GLY A 78 1.40 -11.07 12.87
N ILE A 79 1.83 -10.57 11.71
CA ILE A 79 1.11 -10.58 10.43
C ILE A 79 1.96 -11.41 9.48
N CYS A 80 1.48 -12.58 9.06
CA CYS A 80 2.23 -13.44 8.17
C CYS A 80 2.56 -12.68 6.85
N PRO A 81 3.81 -12.68 6.37
CA PRO A 81 4.21 -11.93 5.17
C PRO A 81 3.39 -12.20 3.92
N GLY A 82 2.78 -13.39 3.79
CA GLY A 82 1.86 -13.75 2.70
C GLY A 82 0.39 -13.37 2.92
N LEU A 83 0.08 -12.59 3.95
CA LEU A 83 -1.27 -12.06 4.25
C LEU A 83 -1.38 -10.55 3.98
N ILE A 84 -0.26 -9.81 3.95
CA ILE A 84 -0.29 -8.34 3.82
C ILE A 84 -0.73 -7.88 2.42
N ASP A 85 -0.57 -8.74 1.42
CA ASP A 85 -0.90 -8.50 0.01
C ASP A 85 -2.22 -9.18 -0.40
N GLN A 86 -2.89 -9.91 0.50
CA GLN A 86 -4.18 -10.53 0.21
C GLN A 86 -5.31 -9.48 0.29
N ILE A 87 -6.04 -9.35 -0.82
CA ILE A 87 -7.16 -8.40 -0.91
C ILE A 87 -8.31 -8.81 0.01
N MET A 88 -8.58 -10.12 0.12
CA MET A 88 -9.51 -10.66 1.11
C MET A 88 -8.80 -10.84 2.44
N GLY A 89 -9.43 -10.43 3.53
CA GLY A 89 -8.86 -10.49 4.88
C GLY A 89 -9.25 -9.28 5.72
N HIS A 90 -8.76 -9.26 6.96
CA HIS A 90 -9.00 -8.16 7.89
C HIS A 90 -7.82 -7.18 7.87
N GLY A 91 -8.10 -5.88 7.84
CA GLY A 91 -7.05 -4.86 8.01
C GLY A 91 -6.49 -4.87 9.43
N ASN A 92 -5.29 -4.34 9.62
CA ASN A 92 -4.60 -4.32 10.91
C ASN A 92 -4.67 -2.96 11.61
N THR A 93 -5.07 -1.90 10.90
CA THR A 93 -5.06 -0.56 11.47
C THR A 93 -6.36 -0.17 12.17
N SER A 94 -6.24 0.73 13.15
CA SER A 94 -7.39 1.36 13.80
C SER A 94 -7.95 2.51 12.95
N GLN A 95 -9.18 2.96 13.23
CA GLN A 95 -9.72 4.18 12.60
C GLN A 95 -8.81 5.39 12.83
N VAL A 96 -8.21 5.51 14.01
CA VAL A 96 -7.31 6.63 14.35
C VAL A 96 -6.04 6.58 13.50
N ASN A 97 -5.50 5.38 13.26
CA ASN A 97 -4.31 5.21 12.41
C ASN A 97 -4.60 5.70 10.98
N LEU A 98 -5.71 5.25 10.38
CA LEU A 98 -6.14 5.69 9.05
C LEU A 98 -6.40 7.20 8.98
N MET A 99 -7.06 7.75 10.00
CA MET A 99 -7.34 9.19 10.10
C MET A 99 -6.05 10.02 10.17
N MET A 100 -5.10 9.63 11.02
CA MET A 100 -3.82 10.31 11.15
C MET A 100 -2.98 10.18 9.88
N PHE A 101 -2.98 9.01 9.25
CA PHE A 101 -2.27 8.79 7.99
C PHE A 101 -2.80 9.71 6.88
N LEU A 102 -4.13 9.82 6.75
CA LEU A 102 -4.75 10.72 5.78
C LEU A 102 -4.44 12.19 6.10
N LYS A 103 -4.61 12.62 7.36
CA LYS A 103 -4.36 14.00 7.78
C LYS A 103 -2.91 14.42 7.53
N ASN A 104 -1.95 13.56 7.84
CA ASN A 104 -0.52 13.87 7.66
C ASN A 104 -0.13 14.00 6.18
N ASN A 105 -0.89 13.40 5.26
CA ASN A 105 -0.63 13.50 3.82
C ASN A 105 -1.53 14.51 3.12
N ASN A 106 -2.71 14.84 3.67
CA ASN A 106 -3.62 15.89 3.20
C ASN A 106 -4.47 16.40 4.37
N GLU A 107 -4.09 17.53 4.96
CA GLU A 107 -4.76 18.08 6.14
C GLU A 107 -6.23 18.47 5.86
N ALA A 108 -6.54 18.91 4.64
CA ALA A 108 -7.89 19.31 4.24
C ALA A 108 -8.83 18.13 3.96
N ALA A 109 -8.30 16.91 3.80
CA ALA A 109 -9.08 15.72 3.45
C ALA A 109 -10.26 15.47 4.41
N LEU A 110 -10.00 15.59 5.71
CA LEU A 110 -10.99 15.32 6.75
C LEU A 110 -12.04 16.43 6.90
N GLN A 111 -11.85 17.59 6.27
CA GLN A 111 -12.89 18.62 6.20
C GLN A 111 -14.02 18.18 5.27
N ASN A 112 -13.67 17.56 4.15
CA ASN A 112 -14.63 17.10 3.14
C ASN A 112 -15.12 15.67 3.38
N PHE A 113 -14.28 14.82 3.97
CA PHE A 113 -14.56 13.39 4.17
C PHE A 113 -14.22 12.93 5.60
N PRO A 114 -14.85 13.49 6.64
CA PRO A 114 -14.49 13.22 8.04
C PRO A 114 -14.64 11.75 8.44
N ASP A 115 -15.68 11.08 7.95
CA ASP A 115 -16.01 9.70 8.33
C ASP A 115 -15.33 8.64 7.48
N LEU A 116 -14.55 9.02 6.46
CA LEU A 116 -14.04 8.07 5.49
C LEU A 116 -13.20 6.93 6.10
N PRO A 117 -12.26 7.19 7.04
CA PRO A 117 -11.54 6.12 7.75
C PRO A 117 -12.45 5.11 8.45
N LYS A 118 -13.57 5.57 9.03
CA LYS A 118 -14.56 4.71 9.67
C LYS A 118 -15.31 3.87 8.65
N ILE A 119 -15.77 4.51 7.57
CA ILE A 119 -16.53 3.87 6.49
C ILE A 119 -15.73 2.72 5.85
N TYR A 120 -14.44 2.92 5.53
CA TYR A 120 -13.61 1.84 4.96
C TYR A 120 -13.53 0.62 5.87
N ARG A 121 -13.33 0.83 7.17
CA ARG A 121 -13.28 -0.27 8.14
C ARG A 121 -14.60 -1.04 8.17
N GLU A 122 -15.72 -0.33 8.26
CA GLU A 122 -17.04 -0.96 8.32
C GLU A 122 -17.38 -1.72 7.03
N GLU A 123 -17.28 -1.09 5.86
CA GLU A 123 -17.63 -1.74 4.60
C GLU A 123 -16.66 -2.89 4.26
N GLY A 124 -15.36 -2.73 4.56
CA GLY A 124 -14.37 -3.79 4.37
C GLY A 124 -14.63 -5.00 5.28
N VAL A 125 -14.91 -4.77 6.57
CA VAL A 125 -15.26 -5.85 7.51
C VAL A 125 -16.51 -6.60 7.08
N ILE A 126 -17.55 -5.89 6.62
CA ILE A 126 -18.81 -6.50 6.18
C ILE A 126 -18.58 -7.45 4.99
N GLU A 127 -17.75 -7.05 4.02
CA GLU A 127 -17.52 -7.84 2.81
C GLU A 127 -16.34 -8.81 2.89
N GLY A 128 -15.55 -8.74 3.98
CA GLY A 128 -14.33 -9.53 4.17
C GLY A 128 -13.12 -9.02 3.36
N VAL A 129 -13.16 -7.76 2.91
CA VAL A 129 -12.09 -7.12 2.15
C VAL A 129 -11.18 -6.36 3.11
N ASN A 130 -9.87 -6.48 2.89
CA ASN A 130 -8.88 -5.80 3.70
C ASN A 130 -9.01 -4.28 3.54
N TYR A 131 -9.56 -3.63 4.57
CA TYR A 131 -9.85 -2.20 4.55
C TYR A 131 -8.60 -1.33 4.49
N ASP A 132 -7.43 -1.82 4.90
CA ASP A 132 -6.17 -1.08 4.78
C ASP A 132 -5.75 -1.01 3.32
N ILE A 133 -5.84 -2.13 2.59
CA ILE A 133 -5.56 -2.20 1.15
C ILE A 133 -6.53 -1.29 0.40
N ALA A 134 -7.83 -1.39 0.66
CA ALA A 134 -8.83 -0.55 -0.01
C ALA A 134 -8.61 0.95 0.27
N PHE A 135 -8.30 1.30 1.52
CA PHE A 135 -7.99 2.68 1.89
C PHE A 135 -6.71 3.19 1.21
N CYS A 136 -5.65 2.39 1.20
CA CYS A 136 -4.39 2.72 0.53
C CYS A 136 -4.55 2.84 -0.98
N GLN A 137 -5.35 1.97 -1.60
CA GLN A 137 -5.73 2.06 -3.00
C GLN A 137 -6.44 3.39 -3.27
N MET A 138 -7.40 3.80 -2.44
CA MET A 138 -8.05 5.11 -2.56
C MET A 138 -7.04 6.26 -2.48
N CYS A 139 -6.06 6.19 -1.58
CA CYS A 139 -5.01 7.21 -1.48
C CYS A 139 -4.20 7.31 -2.78
N VAL A 140 -3.95 6.19 -3.46
CA VAL A 140 -3.27 6.15 -4.77
C VAL A 140 -4.17 6.77 -5.85
N GLU A 141 -5.41 6.33 -5.95
CA GLU A 141 -6.38 6.74 -6.99
C GLU A 141 -6.74 8.24 -6.93
N THR A 142 -6.86 8.77 -5.72
CA THR A 142 -7.35 10.14 -5.50
C THR A 142 -6.25 11.13 -5.14
N SER A 143 -4.99 10.67 -5.06
CA SER A 143 -3.86 11.43 -4.53
C SER A 143 -4.16 11.98 -3.11
N PHE A 144 -4.58 11.08 -2.22
CA PHE A 144 -5.09 11.38 -0.88
C PHE A 144 -6.25 12.37 -0.88
N LEU A 145 -7.30 12.10 -1.65
CA LEU A 145 -8.51 12.93 -1.77
C LEU A 145 -8.27 14.35 -2.28
N ARG A 146 -7.17 14.58 -3.00
CA ARG A 146 -6.96 15.84 -3.71
C ARG A 146 -7.76 15.90 -5.00
N PHE A 147 -7.92 14.75 -5.65
CA PHE A 147 -8.55 14.57 -6.96
C PHE A 147 -7.84 15.43 -8.02
N GLY A 148 -7.16 14.79 -8.98
CA GLY A 148 -6.41 15.49 -10.03
C GLY A 148 -6.53 14.84 -11.42
N GLY A 149 -7.36 13.80 -11.53
CA GLY A 149 -7.65 13.10 -12.78
C GLY A 149 -9.09 13.30 -13.21
N ASP A 150 -9.65 12.32 -13.92
CA ASP A 150 -11.00 12.41 -14.50
C ASP A 150 -12.13 12.44 -13.45
N VAL A 151 -11.86 11.96 -12.22
CA VAL A 151 -12.85 11.86 -11.15
C VAL A 151 -12.76 13.06 -10.21
N LYS A 152 -13.92 13.68 -9.94
CA LYS A 152 -14.10 14.80 -9.01
C LYS A 152 -14.53 14.33 -7.63
N ALA A 153 -14.20 15.10 -6.60
CA ALA A 153 -14.61 14.85 -5.22
C ALA A 153 -16.13 14.64 -5.05
N SER A 154 -16.95 15.41 -5.78
CA SER A 154 -18.41 15.32 -5.73
C SER A 154 -18.99 14.00 -6.24
N GLN A 155 -18.20 13.21 -6.97
CA GLN A 155 -18.65 11.91 -7.49
C GLN A 155 -18.59 10.80 -6.43
N ASN A 156 -17.92 11.02 -5.28
CA ASN A 156 -17.66 9.98 -4.28
C ASN A 156 -17.04 8.71 -4.87
N ASN A 157 -16.35 8.80 -6.01
CA ASN A 157 -15.73 7.65 -6.67
C ASN A 157 -14.26 7.58 -6.29
N PHE A 158 -13.98 6.83 -5.22
CA PHE A 158 -12.65 6.78 -4.60
C PHE A 158 -11.68 5.82 -5.30
N ALA A 159 -12.16 5.08 -6.31
CA ALA A 159 -11.43 3.97 -6.90
C ALA A 159 -11.35 4.04 -8.44
N GLY A 160 -11.70 5.19 -9.02
CA GLY A 160 -11.64 5.40 -10.46
C GLY A 160 -12.62 4.53 -11.26
N ILE A 161 -13.68 4.00 -10.64
CA ILE A 161 -14.58 3.02 -11.29
C ILE A 161 -15.19 3.64 -12.54
N GLY A 162 -14.88 3.06 -13.69
CA GLY A 162 -15.41 3.50 -14.98
C GLY A 162 -14.81 4.79 -15.54
N ALA A 163 -13.76 5.34 -14.92
CA ALA A 163 -12.96 6.40 -15.53
C ALA A 163 -12.02 5.78 -16.59
N ILE A 164 -12.18 6.18 -17.85
CA ILE A 164 -11.43 5.60 -18.98
C ILE A 164 -10.45 6.58 -19.63
N GLY A 165 -10.18 7.74 -19.00
CA GLY A 165 -9.41 8.82 -19.61
C GLY A 165 -10.25 9.70 -20.54
N GLY A 166 -9.81 10.94 -20.76
CA GLY A 166 -10.33 11.78 -21.84
C GLY A 166 -11.71 12.40 -21.59
N ASN A 167 -11.99 12.86 -20.36
CA ASN A 167 -13.24 13.53 -19.95
C ASN A 167 -14.49 12.64 -19.86
N ALA A 168 -14.39 11.31 -20.02
CA ALA A 168 -15.47 10.41 -19.66
C ALA A 168 -15.60 10.38 -18.13
N ALA A 169 -16.61 11.07 -17.59
CA ALA A 169 -16.87 11.07 -16.16
C ALA A 169 -17.11 9.62 -15.70
N GLY A 170 -16.24 9.11 -14.82
CA GLY A 170 -16.43 7.80 -14.21
C GLY A 170 -17.75 7.70 -13.43
N ALA A 171 -17.98 6.56 -12.79
CA ALA A 171 -19.17 6.38 -11.96
C ALA A 171 -19.29 7.49 -10.89
N SER A 172 -20.53 7.82 -10.53
CA SER A 172 -20.83 8.77 -9.45
C SER A 172 -21.76 8.11 -8.44
N PHE A 173 -21.50 8.32 -7.16
CA PHE A 173 -22.21 7.68 -6.06
C PHE A 173 -22.85 8.74 -5.16
N ALA A 174 -24.05 8.43 -4.68
CA ALA A 174 -24.89 9.36 -3.92
C ALA A 174 -24.26 9.81 -2.59
N SER A 175 -23.36 9.02 -2.01
CA SER A 175 -22.64 9.37 -0.79
C SER A 175 -21.26 8.72 -0.74
N ALA A 176 -20.40 9.22 0.14
CA ALA A 176 -19.10 8.63 0.40
C ALA A 176 -19.20 7.15 0.78
N ARG A 177 -20.21 6.76 1.58
CA ARG A 177 -20.43 5.35 1.95
C ARG A 177 -20.73 4.47 0.74
N VAL A 178 -21.62 4.91 -0.16
CA VAL A 178 -21.95 4.15 -1.37
C VAL A 178 -20.72 4.03 -2.28
N GLY A 179 -19.93 5.09 -2.38
CA GLY A 179 -18.67 5.08 -3.13
C GLY A 179 -17.64 4.09 -2.59
N VAL A 180 -17.43 4.08 -1.27
CA VAL A 180 -16.55 3.10 -0.62
C VAL A 180 -17.09 1.69 -0.80
N ARG A 181 -18.40 1.48 -0.63
CA ARG A 181 -19.03 0.16 -0.87
C ARG A 181 -18.78 -0.33 -2.29
N ALA A 182 -18.95 0.53 -3.30
CA ALA A 182 -18.69 0.16 -4.68
C ALA A 182 -17.22 -0.27 -4.90
N GLN A 183 -16.26 0.43 -4.30
CA GLN A 183 -14.85 0.03 -4.34
C GLN A 183 -14.62 -1.33 -3.67
N ILE A 184 -15.17 -1.53 -2.47
CA ILE A 184 -15.04 -2.80 -1.72
C ILE A 184 -15.63 -3.96 -2.53
N GLN A 185 -16.80 -3.76 -3.14
CA GLN A 185 -17.41 -4.74 -4.03
C GLN A 185 -16.52 -5.03 -5.25
N HIS A 186 -15.92 -4.01 -5.86
CA HIS A 186 -15.04 -4.19 -7.01
C HIS A 186 -13.78 -4.99 -6.62
N LEU A 187 -13.16 -4.70 -5.48
CA LEU A 187 -12.04 -5.48 -4.94
C LEU A 187 -12.46 -6.94 -4.66
N LYS A 188 -13.62 -7.16 -4.04
CA LYS A 188 -14.17 -8.49 -3.80
C LYS A 188 -14.46 -9.24 -5.09
N ALA A 189 -14.90 -8.56 -6.15
CA ALA A 189 -15.08 -9.18 -7.46
C ALA A 189 -13.76 -9.75 -7.97
N TYR A 190 -12.66 -9.00 -7.91
CA TYR A 190 -11.34 -9.48 -8.31
C TYR A 190 -10.83 -10.63 -7.42
N ALA A 191 -10.99 -10.53 -6.10
CA ALA A 191 -10.29 -11.42 -5.17
C ALA A 191 -11.09 -12.63 -4.69
N SER A 192 -12.42 -12.65 -4.85
CA SER A 192 -13.27 -13.71 -4.31
C SER A 192 -14.42 -14.08 -5.26
N LYS A 193 -14.89 -15.33 -5.13
CA LYS A 193 -16.11 -15.85 -5.76
C LYS A 193 -17.31 -15.88 -4.80
N GLU A 194 -17.11 -15.58 -3.52
CA GLU A 194 -18.18 -15.54 -2.51
C GLU A 194 -19.20 -14.44 -2.81
N PRO A 195 -20.49 -14.64 -2.52
CA PRO A 195 -21.51 -13.62 -2.77
C PRO A 195 -21.23 -12.32 -1.99
N LEU A 196 -21.79 -11.21 -2.49
CA LEU A 196 -21.82 -9.95 -1.75
C LEU A 196 -22.73 -10.09 -0.52
N VAL A 197 -22.35 -9.42 0.56
CA VAL A 197 -23.18 -9.34 1.77
C VAL A 197 -24.16 -8.16 1.68
N GLN A 198 -23.73 -7.05 1.09
CA GLN A 198 -24.54 -5.87 0.86
C GLN A 198 -25.13 -5.84 -0.55
N GLU A 199 -26.14 -4.98 -0.73
CA GLU A 199 -26.71 -4.69 -2.04
C GLU A 199 -25.64 -4.23 -3.04
N LEU A 200 -25.69 -4.77 -4.26
CA LEU A 200 -24.77 -4.42 -5.34
C LEU A 200 -24.97 -2.96 -5.78
N VAL A 201 -23.92 -2.15 -5.60
CA VAL A 201 -23.88 -0.74 -6.02
C VAL A 201 -22.77 -0.45 -7.03
N ASP A 202 -21.79 -1.35 -7.20
CA ASP A 202 -20.77 -1.25 -8.22
C ASP A 202 -21.35 -1.54 -9.63
N PRO A 203 -21.46 -0.53 -10.52
CA PRO A 203 -22.04 -0.72 -11.85
C PRO A 203 -21.19 -1.60 -12.75
N ARG A 204 -19.92 -1.86 -12.38
CA ARG A 204 -18.97 -2.65 -13.16
C ARG A 204 -18.71 -4.03 -12.60
N PHE A 205 -19.33 -4.40 -11.49
CA PHE A 205 -19.10 -5.67 -10.80
C PHE A 205 -19.20 -6.89 -11.73
N ARG A 206 -20.22 -6.89 -12.59
CA ARG A 206 -20.49 -7.97 -13.56
C ARG A 206 -19.45 -8.11 -14.67
N PHE A 207 -18.62 -7.09 -14.90
CA PHE A 207 -17.59 -7.12 -15.95
C PHE A 207 -16.26 -7.70 -15.45
N VAL A 208 -16.11 -7.91 -14.14
CA VAL A 208 -14.91 -8.50 -13.56
C VAL A 208 -15.03 -10.03 -13.61
N SER A 209 -14.01 -10.70 -14.16
CA SER A 209 -13.89 -12.14 -14.03
C SER A 209 -13.58 -12.49 -12.57
N ARG A 210 -14.54 -13.10 -11.88
CA ARG A 210 -14.50 -13.20 -10.42
C ARG A 210 -13.41 -14.13 -9.89
N GLY A 211 -12.66 -13.68 -8.88
CA GLY A 211 -11.53 -14.41 -8.31
C GLY A 211 -10.30 -14.45 -9.23
N SER A 212 -10.15 -13.48 -10.14
CA SER A 212 -9.03 -13.40 -11.09
C SER A 212 -7.78 -12.69 -10.56
N ALA A 213 -7.85 -12.03 -9.40
CA ALA A 213 -6.73 -11.37 -8.73
C ALA A 213 -6.94 -11.41 -7.21
N VAL A 214 -6.33 -12.39 -6.54
CA VAL A 214 -6.40 -12.60 -5.08
C VAL A 214 -5.42 -11.68 -4.34
N LEU A 215 -4.26 -11.44 -4.96
CA LEU A 215 -3.20 -10.59 -4.41
C LEU A 215 -3.21 -9.20 -5.05
N VAL A 216 -2.79 -8.18 -4.30
CA VAL A 216 -2.73 -6.78 -4.75
C VAL A 216 -1.91 -6.62 -6.05
N ASP A 217 -0.78 -7.32 -6.17
CA ASP A 217 0.06 -7.24 -7.37
C ASP A 217 -0.63 -7.75 -8.63
N GLN A 218 -1.61 -8.64 -8.50
CA GLN A 218 -2.39 -9.15 -9.63
C GLN A 218 -3.42 -8.14 -10.16
N LEU A 219 -3.64 -7.01 -9.47
CA LEU A 219 -4.47 -5.91 -9.97
C LEU A 219 -3.75 -5.12 -11.08
N SER A 220 -2.42 -5.20 -11.16
CA SER A 220 -1.64 -4.57 -12.23
C SER A 220 -2.04 -5.13 -13.60
N GLY A 221 -2.36 -4.23 -14.54
CA GLY A 221 -2.87 -4.61 -15.87
C GLY A 221 -4.33 -5.11 -15.89
N ARG A 222 -4.99 -5.24 -14.72
CA ARG A 222 -6.39 -5.72 -14.63
C ARG A 222 -7.34 -4.65 -14.12
N TRP A 223 -6.98 -4.00 -13.01
CA TRP A 223 -7.71 -2.87 -12.46
C TRP A 223 -7.30 -1.58 -13.19
N ALA A 224 -5.99 -1.34 -13.28
CA ALA A 224 -5.39 -0.24 -14.00
C ALA A 224 -4.41 -0.79 -15.04
N ALA A 225 -4.27 -0.11 -16.18
CA ALA A 225 -3.31 -0.50 -17.23
C ALA A 225 -1.84 -0.40 -16.78
N ASP A 226 -1.58 0.34 -15.68
CA ASP A 226 -0.25 0.51 -15.12
C ASP A 226 0.33 -0.83 -14.59
N PRO A 227 1.49 -1.29 -15.11
CA PRO A 227 2.11 -2.53 -14.66
C PRO A 227 2.68 -2.43 -13.24
N LEU A 228 2.86 -1.22 -12.69
CA LEU A 228 3.36 -0.98 -11.34
C LEU A 228 2.24 -0.68 -10.33
N TYR A 229 0.98 -0.84 -10.73
CA TYR A 229 -0.17 -0.45 -9.93
C TYR A 229 -0.19 -1.13 -8.56
N GLY A 230 -0.07 -2.46 -8.51
CA GLY A 230 -0.02 -3.21 -7.27
C GLY A 230 1.15 -2.80 -6.36
N LYS A 231 2.35 -2.61 -6.93
CA LYS A 231 3.52 -2.13 -6.21
C LYS A 231 3.28 -0.75 -5.57
N LYS A 232 2.57 0.16 -6.25
CA LYS A 232 2.19 1.48 -5.68
C LYS A 232 1.24 1.35 -4.49
N ILE A 233 0.26 0.45 -4.57
CA ILE A 233 -0.65 0.17 -3.45
C ILE A 233 0.13 -0.43 -2.28
N MET A 234 0.99 -1.43 -2.53
CA MET A 234 1.78 -2.07 -1.48
C MET A 234 2.76 -1.10 -0.82
N ALA A 235 3.39 -0.20 -1.59
CA ALA A 235 4.19 0.88 -1.02
C ALA A 235 3.36 1.80 -0.10
N MET A 236 2.09 2.05 -0.46
CA MET A 236 1.18 2.83 0.38
C MET A 236 0.79 2.09 1.66
N VAL A 237 0.50 0.78 1.58
CA VAL A 237 0.21 -0.07 2.75
C VAL A 237 1.39 -0.11 3.70
N ARG A 238 2.61 -0.30 3.19
CA ARG A 238 3.84 -0.25 3.99
C ARG A 238 3.99 1.08 4.73
N ARG A 239 3.80 2.21 4.05
CA ARG A 239 3.83 3.55 4.68
C ARG A 239 2.76 3.73 5.75
N LEU A 240 1.55 3.22 5.52
CA LEU A 240 0.48 3.24 6.53
C LEU A 240 0.92 2.46 7.77
N TYR A 241 1.45 1.27 7.59
CA TYR A 241 1.84 0.40 8.69
C TYR A 241 3.04 0.93 9.47
N GLU A 242 4.05 1.49 8.80
CA GLU A 242 5.16 2.23 9.43
C GLU A 242 4.62 3.39 10.30
N SER A 243 3.68 4.19 9.76
CA SER A 243 3.09 5.30 10.51
C SER A 243 2.26 4.84 11.72
N ALA A 244 1.66 3.65 11.60
CA ALA A 244 0.88 2.99 12.64
C ALA A 244 1.75 2.23 13.66
N LYS A 245 3.08 2.21 13.48
CA LYS A 245 4.04 1.42 14.28
C LYS A 245 3.74 -0.08 14.25
N LEU A 246 3.22 -0.56 13.12
CA LEU A 246 3.05 -1.98 12.81
C LEU A 246 4.27 -2.54 12.05
N LEU A 247 5.13 -1.65 11.52
CA LEU A 247 6.43 -1.90 10.87
C LEU A 247 7.48 -0.90 11.39
#